data_AF-A0A378QZV0-F1
#
_entry.id   AF-A0A378QZV0-F1
#
_cell.length_a   1.000
_cell.length_b   1.000
_cell.length_c   1.000
_cell.angle_alpha   90.00
_cell.angle_beta   90.00
_cell.angle_gamma   90.00
#
_symmetry.space_group_name_H-M   'P 1'
#
loop_
_entity.id
_entity.type
_entity.pdbx_description
1 polymer ?
#
loop_
_entity_poly.entity_id
_entity_poly.type
_entity_poly.pdbx_seq_one_letter_code
_entity_poly.pdbx_strand_id
1 'polypeptide(L)'
;MTRLSLLCFVTVGILCRSCSAETQTHFSQKIADFGDTVTYTATTYKNNVVNYVARKVDDFEYNPNQGSDTIVSDEIIISDDDLLFGHGDDTSTPNKDGLINIVAVGDIMIGSSFPNVGFLPPNDGRDSFKYVKPYLKGDVVFGNLEGVLLDNGNATKCPNTPAIDPETGQPKAMTCYAFRMPTRYAKIIKDAGFNVLSLANNHTGDFGDVGRNSTKTTLADAGIYYAGLLSKPTTTFTKNGVKYGMVAFAPNIGTLSINDLDTAKRYVRELDKKVDIVIVSFHGGAEGAEHTRVPKTTEMYLNENRGDVYKFSHSLIDVGADIVIGHGPHITRAVEVYQDRFIAYSLGNFNTYGAFNVRGLNGIAPIINVTMQTDGKFVSADVVSIYQTKENGLMIDKNNRAFGELKRLTELDFPNSGLVFRDNKITHSSK
;
A
#
# COMPACT_ATOMS: atom_id res chain seq x y z
N MET A 1 19.76 52.03 21.18
CA MET A 1 19.39 50.91 20.28
C MET A 1 20.40 50.89 19.16
N THR A 2 21.25 49.86 19.12
CA THR A 2 22.27 49.67 18.09
C THR A 2 21.77 48.54 17.20
N ARG A 3 21.47 48.81 15.93
CA ARG A 3 21.14 47.76 14.95
C ARG A 3 22.44 47.02 14.60
N LEU A 4 22.60 45.78 15.07
CA LEU A 4 23.60 44.85 14.51
C LEU A 4 22.89 43.96 13.48
N SER A 5 23.37 43.97 12.25
CA SER A 5 22.96 43.03 11.21
C SER A 5 23.80 41.77 11.37
N LEU A 6 23.24 40.67 11.88
CA LEU A 6 23.89 39.36 11.83
C LEU A 6 23.46 38.65 10.55
N LEU A 7 24.43 38.27 9.70
CA LEU A 7 24.17 37.36 8.59
C LEU A 7 23.92 35.95 9.15
N CYS A 8 22.72 35.42 9.01
CA CYS A 8 22.46 33.99 9.13
C CYS A 8 22.57 33.32 7.75
N PHE A 9 23.38 32.28 7.64
CA PHE A 9 23.42 31.40 6.48
C PHE A 9 22.66 30.12 6.81
N VAL A 10 21.51 29.87 6.16
CA VAL A 10 20.88 28.55 6.15
C VAL A 10 21.47 27.78 4.98
N THR A 11 22.06 26.61 5.25
CA THR A 11 22.63 25.74 4.22
C THR A 11 21.66 24.59 3.99
N VAL A 12 20.95 24.57 2.86
CA VAL A 12 20.16 23.41 2.43
C VAL A 12 20.95 22.67 1.36
N GLY A 13 21.36 21.43 1.65
CA GLY A 13 22.05 20.58 0.69
C GLY A 13 21.11 19.48 0.18
N ILE A 14 20.88 19.43 -1.14
CA ILE A 14 20.19 18.30 -1.77
C ILE A 14 21.26 17.34 -2.29
N LEU A 15 21.33 16.15 -1.70
CA LEU A 15 22.31 15.12 -2.04
C LEU A 15 21.67 14.08 -2.95
N CYS A 16 21.68 14.29 -4.28
CA CYS A 16 21.20 13.27 -5.21
C CYS A 16 22.34 12.36 -5.69
N ARG A 17 22.32 11.09 -5.30
CA ARG A 17 23.38 10.11 -5.64
C ARG A 17 23.23 9.46 -7.02
N SER A 18 22.12 9.69 -7.73
CA SER A 18 21.79 8.98 -8.98
C SER A 18 20.83 9.74 -9.92
N CYS A 19 20.81 11.07 -9.89
CA CYS A 19 19.95 11.86 -10.78
C CYS A 19 20.52 11.90 -12.21
N SER A 20 19.66 11.68 -13.21
CA SER A 20 20.02 11.90 -14.63
C SER A 20 20.37 13.38 -14.90
N ALA A 21 21.14 13.66 -15.96
CA ALA A 21 21.51 15.05 -16.32
C ALA A 21 20.29 15.94 -16.60
N GLU A 22 19.20 15.34 -17.08
CA GLU A 22 17.93 16.01 -17.36
C GLU A 22 17.21 16.39 -16.07
N THR A 23 17.22 15.49 -15.08
CA THR A 23 16.72 15.74 -13.71
C THR A 23 17.50 16.87 -13.03
N GLN A 24 18.82 16.89 -13.19
CA GLN A 24 19.68 17.94 -12.62
C GLN A 24 19.35 19.32 -13.24
N THR A 25 19.13 19.37 -14.56
CA THR A 25 18.79 20.61 -15.28
C THR A 25 17.42 21.17 -14.84
N HIS A 26 16.45 20.28 -14.63
CA HIS A 26 15.11 20.67 -14.16
C HIS A 26 15.13 21.24 -12.73
N PHE A 27 15.92 20.65 -11.82
CA PHE A 27 16.10 21.19 -10.48
C PHE A 27 16.74 22.58 -10.49
N SER A 28 17.77 22.79 -11.31
CA SER A 28 18.42 24.09 -11.44
C SER A 28 17.49 25.18 -11.98
N GLN A 29 16.58 24.84 -12.91
CA GLN A 29 15.59 25.78 -13.44
C GLN A 29 14.54 26.16 -12.39
N LYS A 30 13.99 25.19 -11.64
CA LYS A 30 13.00 25.48 -10.59
C LYS A 30 13.54 26.23 -9.38
N ILE A 31 14.82 26.06 -9.07
CA ILE A 31 15.48 26.83 -8.00
C ILE A 31 15.63 28.30 -8.41
N ALA A 32 15.84 28.59 -9.71
CA ALA A 32 15.90 29.96 -10.21
C ALA A 32 14.55 30.71 -10.10
N ASP A 33 13.43 29.99 -10.05
CA ASP A 33 12.08 30.56 -9.87
C ASP A 33 11.81 31.06 -8.44
N PHE A 34 12.70 30.81 -7.46
CA PHE A 34 12.55 31.28 -6.08
C PHE A 34 12.85 32.78 -5.86
N GLY A 35 13.18 33.53 -6.92
CA GLY A 35 13.22 34.99 -6.93
C GLY A 35 14.57 35.65 -6.59
N ASP A 36 14.66 36.95 -6.88
CA ASP A 36 15.90 37.76 -7.08
C ASP A 36 16.79 38.03 -5.82
N THR A 37 16.60 37.32 -4.70
CA THR A 37 17.36 37.55 -3.46
C THR A 37 18.22 36.38 -3.00
N VAL A 38 18.65 35.55 -3.96
CA VAL A 38 19.52 34.39 -3.74
C VAL A 38 20.81 34.53 -4.55
N THR A 39 21.96 34.39 -3.90
CA THR A 39 23.24 34.27 -4.59
C THR A 39 23.56 32.79 -4.78
N TYR A 40 23.85 32.38 -6.02
CA TYR A 40 24.13 30.98 -6.37
C TYR A 40 25.61 30.77 -6.66
N THR A 41 26.18 29.68 -6.14
CA THR A 41 27.50 29.20 -6.57
C THR A 41 27.40 27.70 -6.81
N ALA A 42 27.55 27.25 -8.06
CA ALA A 42 27.66 25.83 -8.37
C ALA A 42 29.13 25.43 -8.28
N THR A 43 29.45 24.41 -7.47
CA THR A 43 30.81 23.85 -7.44
C THR A 43 30.77 22.35 -7.66
N THR A 44 31.55 21.87 -8.63
CA THR A 44 31.66 20.44 -8.95
C THR A 44 32.66 19.78 -8.00
N TYR A 45 32.26 18.71 -7.29
CA TYR A 45 33.16 17.93 -6.46
C TYR A 45 33.08 16.45 -6.86
N LYS A 46 34.18 15.89 -7.40
CA LYS A 46 34.31 14.48 -7.82
C LYS A 46 33.08 13.95 -8.59
N ASN A 47 32.79 14.53 -9.76
CA ASN A 47 31.69 14.16 -10.66
C ASN A 47 30.26 14.28 -10.08
N ASN A 48 30.09 14.95 -8.93
CA ASN A 48 28.79 15.27 -8.36
C ASN A 48 28.58 16.80 -8.33
N VAL A 49 27.39 17.26 -8.69
CA VAL A 49 26.99 18.67 -8.61
C VAL A 49 26.29 18.91 -7.27
N VAL A 50 26.73 19.92 -6.53
CA VAL A 50 26.07 20.39 -5.31
C VAL A 50 25.60 21.82 -5.55
N ASN A 51 24.28 22.06 -5.44
CA ASN A 51 23.69 23.39 -5.54
C ASN A 51 23.49 23.96 -4.13
N TYR A 52 23.92 25.20 -3.91
CA TYR A 52 23.73 25.93 -2.66
C TYR A 52 22.69 27.03 -2.86
N VAL A 53 21.75 27.16 -1.93
CA VAL A 53 20.76 28.25 -1.88
C VAL A 53 20.93 28.96 -0.55
N ALA A 54 21.25 30.26 -0.57
CA ALA A 54 21.30 31.12 0.61
C ALA A 54 20.21 32.19 0.51
N ARG A 55 19.40 32.36 1.57
CA ARG A 55 18.36 33.39 1.66
C ARG A 55 18.79 34.49 2.63
N LYS A 56 18.56 35.76 2.26
CA LYS A 56 18.65 36.90 3.16
C LYS A 56 17.33 37.04 3.95
N VAL A 57 17.39 37.10 5.28
CA VAL A 57 16.25 37.44 6.14
C VAL A 57 16.56 38.78 6.78
N ASP A 58 15.73 39.79 6.55
CA ASP A 58 15.85 41.08 7.23
C ASP A 58 14.88 41.11 8.43
N ASP A 59 15.37 41.69 9.53
CA ASP A 59 14.74 42.00 10.83
C ASP A 59 14.43 40.85 11.81
N PHE A 60 15.26 40.77 12.87
CA PHE A 60 14.95 40.07 14.13
C PHE A 60 15.30 40.99 15.32
N GLU A 61 14.42 41.09 16.32
CA GLU A 61 14.68 41.85 17.56
C GLU A 61 15.30 40.95 18.63
N TYR A 62 16.49 41.30 19.11
CA TYR A 62 17.20 40.61 20.19
C TYR A 62 17.11 41.39 21.50
N ASN A 63 16.59 40.77 22.57
CA ASN A 63 16.55 41.33 23.92
C ASN A 63 17.59 40.63 24.83
N PRO A 64 18.68 41.30 25.22
CA PRO A 64 19.80 40.68 25.95
C PRO A 64 19.52 40.35 27.43
N ASN A 65 18.32 40.66 27.97
CA ASN A 65 18.01 40.50 29.40
C ASN A 65 17.08 39.32 29.73
N GLN A 66 16.69 38.49 28.75
CA GLN A 66 16.04 37.21 29.02
C GLN A 66 17.05 36.08 28.81
N GLY A 67 17.32 35.34 29.88
CA GLY A 67 18.28 34.23 29.88
C GLY A 67 17.85 33.14 28.90
N SER A 68 18.81 32.73 28.06
CA SER A 68 18.87 31.50 27.25
C SER A 68 17.54 30.81 26.90
N ASP A 69 16.94 31.21 25.78
CA ASP A 69 16.06 30.32 25.02
C ASP A 69 16.74 29.93 23.70
N THR A 70 17.09 28.63 23.64
CA THR A 70 17.11 27.74 22.48
C THR A 70 17.38 28.32 21.08
N ILE A 71 18.56 28.02 20.53
CA ILE A 71 18.69 27.79 19.08
C ILE A 71 18.24 26.35 18.85
N VAL A 72 16.96 26.16 18.49
CA VAL A 72 16.51 24.90 17.89
C VAL A 72 17.09 24.89 16.47
N SER A 73 17.98 23.95 16.19
CA SER A 73 18.30 23.62 14.81
C SER A 73 17.03 23.08 14.18
N ASP A 74 16.36 23.87 13.34
CA ASP A 74 15.31 23.37 12.47
C ASP A 74 15.98 22.46 11.42
N GLU A 75 16.13 21.17 11.76
CA GLU A 75 16.30 20.14 10.75
C GLU A 75 14.98 20.05 9.98
N ILE A 76 14.96 20.61 8.77
CA ILE A 76 13.92 20.29 7.79
C ILE A 76 14.17 18.84 7.36
N ILE A 77 13.52 17.90 8.05
CA ILE A 77 13.44 16.51 7.62
C ILE A 77 12.45 16.48 6.44
N ILE A 78 12.98 16.54 5.23
CA ILE A 78 12.22 16.22 4.02
C ILE A 78 11.89 14.74 4.11
N SER A 79 10.61 14.42 4.25
CA SER A 79 10.15 13.04 4.34
C SER A 79 10.26 12.36 2.97
N ASP A 80 10.39 11.03 2.93
CA ASP A 80 10.35 10.28 1.66
C ASP A 80 9.05 10.54 0.86
N ASP A 81 7.98 11.06 1.47
CA ASP A 81 6.77 11.50 0.75
C ASP A 81 7.02 12.72 -0.13
N ASP A 82 7.89 13.63 0.32
CA ASP A 82 8.24 14.82 -0.45
C ASP A 82 9.15 14.43 -1.62
N LEU A 83 10.05 13.46 -1.47
CA LEU A 83 10.96 13.07 -2.57
C LEU A 83 10.28 12.36 -3.77
N LEU A 84 8.98 12.08 -3.71
CA LEU A 84 8.18 11.53 -4.81
C LEU A 84 7.70 12.58 -5.84
N PHE A 85 8.28 13.78 -5.88
CA PHE A 85 7.93 14.89 -6.80
C PHE A 85 8.13 14.63 -8.32
N GLY A 86 8.12 13.38 -8.77
CA GLY A 86 7.94 13.00 -10.18
C GLY A 86 6.46 12.87 -10.60
N HIS A 87 5.54 12.88 -9.65
CA HIS A 87 4.10 12.92 -9.94
C HIS A 87 3.65 14.37 -9.95
N GLY A 88 3.66 14.99 -11.12
CA GLY A 88 3.10 16.33 -11.29
C GLY A 88 1.69 16.38 -10.70
N ASP A 89 1.39 17.42 -9.93
CA ASP A 89 0.03 17.68 -9.46
C ASP A 89 -0.90 17.58 -10.67
N ASP A 90 -1.81 16.61 -10.61
CA ASP A 90 -2.80 16.42 -11.64
C ASP A 90 -3.79 17.59 -11.54
N THR A 91 -3.55 18.61 -12.37
CA THR A 91 -4.38 19.82 -12.47
C THR A 91 -5.71 19.56 -13.18
N SER A 92 -6.00 18.31 -13.55
CA SER A 92 -7.30 17.96 -14.11
C SER A 92 -8.42 18.17 -13.09
N THR A 93 -9.56 18.63 -13.59
CA THR A 93 -10.75 18.85 -12.79
C THR A 93 -11.39 17.50 -12.46
N PRO A 94 -12.00 17.33 -11.26
CA PRO A 94 -12.70 16.11 -10.89
C PRO A 94 -13.67 15.67 -11.97
N ASN A 95 -13.81 14.36 -12.14
CA ASN A 95 -14.75 13.76 -13.08
C ASN A 95 -16.12 14.44 -12.97
N LYS A 96 -16.71 14.86 -14.11
CA LYS A 96 -17.90 15.74 -14.15
C LYS A 96 -19.11 15.23 -13.36
N ASP A 97 -19.15 13.92 -13.10
CA ASP A 97 -20.23 13.24 -12.41
C ASP A 97 -19.99 13.10 -10.89
N GLY A 98 -18.86 13.55 -10.36
CA GLY A 98 -18.50 13.44 -8.94
C GLY A 98 -18.26 11.99 -8.47
N LEU A 99 -17.98 11.08 -9.42
CA LEU A 99 -17.75 9.66 -9.16
C LEU A 99 -16.29 9.28 -9.39
N ILE A 100 -15.80 8.40 -8.52
CA ILE A 100 -14.48 7.78 -8.57
C ILE A 100 -14.60 6.25 -8.50
N ASN A 101 -13.56 5.56 -8.98
CA ASN A 101 -13.48 4.11 -9.02
C ASN A 101 -12.24 3.60 -8.26
N ILE A 102 -12.47 2.78 -7.25
CA ILE A 102 -11.44 2.05 -6.52
C ILE A 102 -11.52 0.58 -6.93
N VAL A 103 -10.57 0.15 -7.77
CA VAL A 103 -10.37 -1.24 -8.14
C VAL A 103 -9.48 -1.90 -7.10
N ALA A 104 -10.04 -2.80 -6.30
CA ALA A 104 -9.35 -3.52 -5.25
C ALA A 104 -9.22 -5.01 -5.59
N VAL A 105 -8.05 -5.56 -5.32
CA VAL A 105 -7.78 -7.01 -5.40
C VAL A 105 -7.16 -7.49 -4.09
N GLY A 106 -7.14 -8.81 -3.92
CA GLY A 106 -6.50 -9.45 -2.77
C GLY A 106 -4.97 -9.56 -2.85
N ASP A 107 -4.45 -10.66 -2.36
CA ASP A 107 -3.03 -10.84 -2.08
C ASP A 107 -2.22 -11.07 -3.37
N ILE A 108 -1.11 -10.34 -3.50
CA ILE A 108 -0.19 -10.37 -4.64
C ILE A 108 1.14 -10.94 -4.18
N MET A 109 1.43 -12.17 -4.61
CA MET A 109 2.73 -12.83 -4.47
C MET A 109 3.04 -13.56 -5.78
N ILE A 110 3.50 -12.80 -6.79
CA ILE A 110 3.68 -13.28 -8.18
C ILE A 110 4.63 -14.50 -8.25
N GLY A 111 5.54 -14.64 -7.30
CA GLY A 111 6.41 -15.81 -7.16
C GLY A 111 7.59 -15.51 -6.24
N SER A 112 8.20 -16.56 -5.71
CA SER A 112 9.33 -16.43 -4.78
C SER A 112 10.61 -16.99 -5.39
N SER A 113 11.70 -16.26 -5.24
CA SER A 113 13.07 -16.72 -5.52
C SER A 113 13.71 -17.41 -4.31
N PHE A 114 12.97 -17.55 -3.21
CA PHE A 114 13.37 -18.22 -1.98
C PHE A 114 12.44 -19.40 -1.67
N PRO A 115 12.96 -20.55 -1.18
CA PRO A 115 14.38 -20.85 -0.97
C PRO A 115 15.14 -21.09 -2.27
N ASN A 116 14.43 -21.28 -3.39
CA ASN A 116 15.03 -21.41 -4.72
C ASN A 116 14.10 -20.81 -5.79
N VAL A 117 14.64 -20.65 -7.00
CA VAL A 117 13.94 -20.01 -8.13
C VAL A 117 12.81 -20.85 -8.74
N GLY A 118 12.64 -22.11 -8.34
CA GLY A 118 11.56 -22.98 -8.82
C GLY A 118 10.16 -22.52 -8.40
N PHE A 119 10.05 -21.60 -7.42
CA PHE A 119 8.81 -20.97 -7.02
C PHE A 119 8.51 -19.66 -7.78
N LEU A 120 9.31 -19.33 -8.81
CA LEU A 120 9.01 -18.25 -9.75
C LEU A 120 8.10 -18.75 -10.89
N PRO A 121 7.17 -17.91 -11.37
CA PRO A 121 6.32 -18.24 -12.51
C PRO A 121 7.12 -18.34 -13.82
N PRO A 122 6.57 -19.02 -14.84
CA PRO A 122 7.15 -19.04 -16.17
C PRO A 122 7.25 -17.61 -16.76
N ASN A 123 8.11 -17.47 -17.78
CA ASN A 123 8.35 -16.20 -18.47
C ASN A 123 8.66 -15.03 -17.51
N ASP A 124 9.32 -15.34 -16.39
CA ASP A 124 9.72 -14.36 -15.38
C ASP A 124 8.56 -13.47 -14.90
N GLY A 125 7.36 -14.06 -14.81
CA GLY A 125 6.16 -13.38 -14.36
C GLY A 125 5.59 -12.32 -15.31
N ARG A 126 6.13 -12.13 -16.51
CA ARG A 126 5.64 -11.10 -17.47
C ARG A 126 4.18 -11.26 -17.85
N ASP A 127 3.69 -12.50 -17.80
CA ASP A 127 2.32 -12.88 -18.13
C ASP A 127 1.36 -12.90 -16.93
N SER A 128 1.82 -12.53 -15.73
CA SER A 128 1.09 -12.77 -14.48
C SER A 128 -0.27 -12.08 -14.42
N PHE A 129 -0.47 -10.99 -15.16
CA PHE A 129 -1.74 -10.24 -15.19
C PHE A 129 -2.43 -10.27 -16.56
N LYS A 130 -1.96 -11.07 -17.53
CA LYS A 130 -2.37 -10.92 -18.94
C LYS A 130 -3.88 -11.02 -19.16
N TYR A 131 -4.57 -11.88 -18.41
CA TYR A 131 -6.02 -12.09 -18.56
C TYR A 131 -6.86 -11.08 -17.78
N VAL A 132 -6.30 -10.46 -16.74
CA VAL A 132 -7.03 -9.58 -15.82
C VAL A 132 -6.73 -8.10 -16.05
N LYS A 133 -5.63 -7.77 -16.74
CA LYS A 133 -5.18 -6.41 -17.03
C LYS A 133 -6.28 -5.48 -17.56
N PRO A 134 -7.23 -5.91 -18.42
CA PRO A 134 -8.32 -5.04 -18.85
C PRO A 134 -9.22 -4.53 -17.71
N TYR A 135 -9.30 -5.25 -16.59
CA TYR A 135 -10.13 -4.95 -15.43
C TYR A 135 -9.40 -4.17 -14.32
N LEU A 136 -8.08 -3.99 -14.45
CA LEU A 136 -7.24 -3.25 -13.51
C LEU A 136 -7.13 -1.77 -13.92
N LYS A 137 -8.29 -1.10 -14.00
CA LYS A 137 -8.40 0.29 -14.46
C LYS A 137 -9.35 1.07 -13.55
N GLY A 138 -8.81 2.06 -12.86
CA GLY A 138 -9.58 2.96 -12.00
C GLY A 138 -8.75 4.17 -11.58
N ASP A 139 -9.35 5.02 -10.76
CA ASP A 139 -8.64 6.11 -10.09
C ASP A 139 -7.64 5.50 -9.11
N VAL A 140 -8.09 4.53 -8.31
CA VAL A 140 -7.23 3.73 -7.45
C VAL A 140 -7.25 2.28 -7.95
N VAL A 141 -6.07 1.70 -8.14
CA VAL A 141 -5.89 0.26 -8.39
C VAL A 141 -5.00 -0.28 -7.27
N PHE A 142 -5.67 -0.90 -6.31
CA PHE A 142 -5.13 -1.29 -5.01
C PHE A 142 -4.96 -2.81 -4.90
N GLY A 143 -3.93 -3.25 -4.17
CA GLY A 143 -3.77 -4.63 -3.73
C GLY A 143 -2.87 -4.74 -2.49
N ASN A 144 -2.85 -5.94 -1.88
CA ASN A 144 -1.92 -6.26 -0.79
C ASN A 144 -0.66 -6.93 -1.37
N LEU A 145 0.51 -6.31 -1.20
CA LEU A 145 1.77 -6.89 -1.64
C LEU A 145 2.28 -7.86 -0.56
N GLU A 146 1.97 -9.12 -0.77
CA GLU A 146 2.16 -10.21 0.19
C GLU A 146 3.60 -10.75 0.20
N GLY A 147 4.44 -10.34 -0.75
CA GLY A 147 5.85 -10.72 -0.80
C GLY A 147 6.80 -9.54 -0.62
N VAL A 148 8.04 -9.85 -0.25
CA VAL A 148 9.12 -8.86 -0.12
C VAL A 148 9.84 -8.72 -1.46
N LEU A 149 9.93 -7.50 -1.98
CA LEU A 149 10.70 -7.19 -3.19
C LEU A 149 12.18 -7.05 -2.84
N LEU A 150 12.96 -8.09 -3.15
CA LEU A 150 14.38 -8.20 -2.80
C LEU A 150 15.06 -9.23 -3.71
N ASP A 151 16.26 -8.96 -4.22
CA ASP A 151 16.93 -9.86 -5.18
C ASP A 151 17.87 -10.89 -4.54
N ASN A 152 18.34 -10.65 -3.31
CA ASN A 152 19.29 -11.52 -2.61
C ASN A 152 19.14 -11.43 -1.09
N GLY A 153 19.83 -12.28 -0.33
CA GLY A 153 19.78 -12.32 1.13
C GLY A 153 18.88 -13.41 1.70
N ASN A 154 19.18 -13.84 2.93
CA ASN A 154 18.50 -14.95 3.59
C ASN A 154 17.27 -14.48 4.36
N ALA A 155 16.26 -15.34 4.48
CA ALA A 155 15.08 -15.06 5.28
C ALA A 155 15.45 -14.96 6.77
N THR A 156 15.03 -13.88 7.43
CA THR A 156 15.18 -13.71 8.88
C THR A 156 14.10 -14.45 9.64
N LYS A 157 12.88 -14.51 9.08
CA LYS A 157 11.73 -15.24 9.66
C LYS A 157 11.93 -16.74 9.66
N CYS A 158 12.58 -17.26 8.63
CA CYS A 158 12.74 -18.69 8.42
C CYS A 158 14.22 -19.08 8.26
N PRO A 159 15.04 -18.95 9.33
CA PRO A 159 16.49 -19.17 9.26
C PRO A 159 16.87 -20.63 8.90
N ASN A 160 15.93 -21.57 9.08
CA ASN A 160 16.12 -23.01 8.86
C ASN A 160 15.17 -23.61 7.79
N THR A 161 14.59 -22.78 6.91
CA THR A 161 13.75 -23.25 5.77
C THR A 161 14.54 -24.25 4.94
N PRO A 162 13.94 -25.37 4.46
CA PRO A 162 14.64 -26.54 3.96
C PRO A 162 16.01 -26.29 3.34
N ALA A 163 17.05 -26.44 4.17
CA ALA A 163 18.31 -26.96 3.71
C ALA A 163 18.00 -28.29 3.02
N ILE A 164 18.58 -28.48 1.84
CA ILE A 164 18.63 -29.78 1.17
C ILE A 164 18.95 -30.82 2.24
N ASP A 165 18.13 -31.87 2.33
CA ASP A 165 18.41 -32.99 3.20
C ASP A 165 19.78 -33.56 2.79
N PRO A 166 20.80 -33.50 3.66
CA PRO A 166 22.16 -33.89 3.31
C PRO A 166 22.28 -35.40 3.03
N GLU A 167 21.31 -36.21 3.45
CA GLU A 167 21.29 -37.66 3.18
C GLU A 167 20.65 -38.00 1.84
N THR A 168 19.60 -37.27 1.45
CA THR A 168 18.81 -37.58 0.24
C THR A 168 19.05 -36.63 -0.93
N GLY A 169 19.69 -35.48 -0.69
CA GLY A 169 19.84 -34.41 -1.68
C GLY A 169 18.52 -33.73 -2.05
N GLN A 170 17.42 -34.03 -1.34
CA GLN A 170 16.09 -33.51 -1.64
C GLN A 170 15.72 -32.31 -0.74
N PRO A 171 14.89 -31.37 -1.21
CA PRO A 171 14.32 -30.35 -0.34
C PRO A 171 13.49 -30.99 0.78
N LYS A 172 13.77 -30.65 2.05
CA LYS A 172 12.86 -30.97 3.16
C LYS A 172 11.48 -30.32 2.93
N ALA A 173 10.44 -30.87 3.55
CA ALA A 173 9.11 -30.24 3.53
C ALA A 173 9.17 -28.82 4.13
N MET A 174 8.50 -27.87 3.48
CA MET A 174 8.52 -26.46 3.91
C MET A 174 7.69 -26.27 5.17
N THR A 175 8.36 -26.03 6.30
CA THR A 175 7.72 -25.78 7.61
C THR A 175 7.58 -24.31 7.95
N CYS A 176 8.19 -23.43 7.15
CA CYS A 176 8.14 -21.97 7.30
C CYS A 176 8.13 -21.33 5.92
N TYR A 177 7.27 -20.32 5.74
CA TYR A 177 7.10 -19.63 4.47
C TYR A 177 7.72 -18.24 4.53
N ALA A 178 8.62 -17.98 3.57
CA ALA A 178 9.20 -16.67 3.32
C ALA A 178 9.18 -16.38 1.81
N PHE A 179 8.73 -15.19 1.42
CA PHE A 179 8.48 -14.84 0.02
C PHE A 179 9.40 -13.72 -0.45
N ARG A 180 10.39 -14.09 -1.27
CA ARG A 180 11.35 -13.17 -1.88
C ARG A 180 11.01 -12.93 -3.35
N MET A 181 10.21 -11.93 -3.62
CA MET A 181 9.88 -11.52 -4.98
C MET A 181 11.04 -10.73 -5.59
N PRO A 182 11.46 -11.01 -6.83
CA PRO A 182 12.46 -10.19 -7.50
C PRO A 182 12.02 -8.72 -7.64
N THR A 183 12.93 -7.77 -7.44
CA THR A 183 12.61 -6.32 -7.44
C THR A 183 11.99 -5.87 -8.78
N ARG A 184 12.46 -6.45 -9.89
CA ARG A 184 11.92 -6.22 -11.24
C ARG A 184 10.42 -6.51 -11.38
N TYR A 185 9.80 -7.27 -10.47
CA TYR A 185 8.36 -7.52 -10.48
C TYR A 185 7.53 -6.28 -10.15
N ALA A 186 8.10 -5.27 -9.50
CA ALA A 186 7.42 -3.99 -9.29
C ALA A 186 7.02 -3.34 -10.63
N LYS A 187 7.85 -3.46 -11.67
CA LYS A 187 7.49 -2.98 -13.02
C LYS A 187 6.31 -3.76 -13.61
N ILE A 188 6.26 -5.08 -13.40
CA ILE A 188 5.14 -5.92 -13.87
C ILE A 188 3.84 -5.51 -13.18
N ILE A 189 3.89 -5.23 -11.88
CA ILE A 189 2.76 -4.74 -11.08
C ILE A 189 2.33 -3.35 -11.57
N LYS A 190 3.27 -2.42 -11.75
CA LYS A 190 2.98 -1.08 -12.30
C LYS A 190 2.34 -1.15 -13.68
N ASP A 191 2.93 -1.93 -14.59
CA ASP A 191 2.47 -2.08 -15.97
C ASP A 191 1.09 -2.76 -16.05
N ALA A 192 0.67 -3.49 -15.01
CA ALA A 192 -0.67 -4.07 -14.91
C ALA A 192 -1.74 -3.04 -14.53
N GLY A 193 -1.37 -1.90 -13.93
CA GLY A 193 -2.26 -0.79 -13.60
C GLY A 193 -2.24 -0.37 -12.13
N PHE A 194 -1.58 -1.13 -11.26
CA PHE A 194 -1.50 -0.82 -9.84
C PHE A 194 -0.79 0.51 -9.58
N ASN A 195 -1.37 1.33 -8.70
CA ASN A 195 -0.81 2.61 -8.31
C ASN A 195 -0.68 2.77 -6.79
N VAL A 196 -1.32 1.91 -5.99
CA VAL A 196 -1.15 1.91 -4.54
C VAL A 196 -1.16 0.47 -4.00
N LEU A 197 -0.29 0.17 -3.03
CA LEU A 197 -0.19 -1.17 -2.42
C LEU A 197 -0.10 -1.10 -0.89
N SER A 198 -0.80 -2.01 -0.22
CA SER A 198 -0.55 -2.28 1.21
C SER A 198 0.72 -3.11 1.37
N LEU A 199 1.56 -2.73 2.35
CA LEU A 199 2.70 -3.51 2.84
C LEU A 199 2.46 -4.09 4.24
N ALA A 200 1.29 -3.86 4.84
CA ALA A 200 0.98 -4.38 6.16
C ALA A 200 0.43 -5.81 6.03
N ASN A 201 1.29 -6.79 6.26
CA ASN A 201 0.95 -8.21 6.31
C ASN A 201 2.01 -8.99 7.10
N ASN A 202 1.80 -10.29 7.25
CA ASN A 202 2.67 -11.23 7.96
C ASN A 202 3.95 -11.61 7.22
N HIS A 203 4.09 -11.21 5.95
CA HIS A 203 5.23 -11.54 5.10
C HIS A 203 6.18 -10.37 4.82
N THR A 204 5.74 -9.14 5.07
CA THR A 204 6.53 -7.92 4.90
C THR A 204 7.87 -7.92 5.67
N GLY A 205 7.95 -8.71 6.75
CA GLY A 205 9.13 -8.88 7.60
C GLY A 205 9.97 -10.12 7.30
N ASP A 206 9.67 -10.89 6.25
CA ASP A 206 10.32 -12.19 5.97
C ASP A 206 11.85 -12.10 5.87
N PHE A 207 12.35 -10.95 5.39
CA PHE A 207 13.78 -10.64 5.20
C PHE A 207 14.24 -9.43 6.04
N GLY A 208 13.53 -9.17 7.15
CA GLY A 208 13.84 -8.08 8.08
C GLY A 208 13.78 -6.70 7.44
N ASP A 209 14.47 -5.73 8.06
CA ASP A 209 14.45 -4.34 7.61
C ASP A 209 15.13 -4.12 6.26
N VAL A 210 16.08 -4.98 5.89
CA VAL A 210 16.68 -5.00 4.55
C VAL A 210 15.61 -5.26 3.49
N GLY A 211 14.77 -6.28 3.72
CA GLY A 211 13.64 -6.59 2.86
C GLY A 211 12.60 -5.48 2.78
N ARG A 212 12.21 -4.91 3.94
CA ARG A 212 11.26 -3.80 4.00
C ARG A 212 11.78 -2.58 3.23
N ASN A 213 13.03 -2.19 3.46
CA ASN A 213 13.62 -1.03 2.80
C ASN A 213 13.77 -1.26 1.29
N SER A 214 14.24 -2.44 0.87
CA SER A 214 14.27 -2.82 -0.54
C SER A 214 12.89 -2.72 -1.19
N THR A 215 11.84 -3.19 -0.49
CA THR A 215 10.47 -3.13 -0.99
C THR A 215 9.97 -1.70 -1.15
N LYS A 216 10.17 -0.86 -0.13
CA LYS A 216 9.82 0.57 -0.18
C LYS A 216 10.49 1.28 -1.37
N THR A 217 11.81 1.16 -1.48
CA THR A 217 12.58 1.80 -2.56
C THR A 217 12.14 1.29 -3.93
N THR A 218 11.96 -0.02 -4.07
CA THR A 218 11.55 -0.61 -5.35
C THR A 218 10.16 -0.13 -5.80
N LEU A 219 9.21 0.02 -4.87
CA LEU A 219 7.88 0.55 -5.19
C LEU A 219 7.90 2.05 -5.50
N ALA A 220 8.68 2.83 -4.74
CA ALA A 220 8.89 4.25 -5.00
C ALA A 220 9.48 4.48 -6.40
N ASP A 221 10.54 3.73 -6.76
CA ASP A 221 11.19 3.80 -8.08
C ASP A 221 10.24 3.39 -9.23
N ALA A 222 9.28 2.51 -8.96
CA ALA A 222 8.24 2.12 -9.91
C ALA A 222 7.06 3.12 -9.98
N GLY A 223 7.04 4.15 -9.13
CA GLY A 223 5.94 5.10 -9.01
C GLY A 223 4.65 4.46 -8.49
N ILE A 224 4.77 3.55 -7.52
CA ILE A 224 3.64 2.93 -6.81
C ILE A 224 3.63 3.49 -5.39
N TYR A 225 2.51 4.08 -4.97
CA TYR A 225 2.31 4.52 -3.59
C TYR A 225 2.15 3.32 -2.65
N TYR A 226 2.59 3.45 -1.40
CA TYR A 226 2.49 2.34 -0.45
C TYR A 226 2.41 2.83 1.00
N ALA A 227 1.81 2.01 1.86
CA ALA A 227 1.73 2.28 3.29
C ALA A 227 1.62 0.99 4.11
N GLY A 228 1.73 1.12 5.44
CA GLY A 228 1.45 0.06 6.41
C GLY A 228 2.62 -0.41 7.25
N LEU A 229 3.83 0.11 6.99
CA LEU A 229 5.02 -0.13 7.81
C LEU A 229 5.12 0.91 8.91
N LEU A 230 5.77 0.61 10.03
CA LEU A 230 6.05 1.63 11.05
C LEU A 230 6.90 2.80 10.51
N SER A 231 7.79 2.52 9.55
CA SER A 231 8.59 3.55 8.87
C SER A 231 7.85 4.29 7.75
N LYS A 232 6.68 3.78 7.34
CA LYS A 232 5.80 4.43 6.35
C LYS A 232 4.34 4.09 6.66
N PRO A 233 3.76 4.68 7.72
CA PRO A 233 2.45 4.28 8.21
C PRO A 233 1.33 4.63 7.23
N THR A 234 1.47 5.78 6.56
CA THR A 234 0.50 6.34 5.63
C THR A 234 1.16 6.77 4.32
N THR A 235 0.35 6.99 3.29
CA THR A 235 0.73 7.69 2.05
C THR A 235 -0.43 8.54 1.56
N THR A 236 -0.14 9.61 0.83
CA THR A 236 -1.16 10.47 0.20
C THR A 236 -0.79 10.77 -1.23
N PHE A 237 -1.77 10.87 -2.11
CA PHE A 237 -1.56 11.20 -3.52
C PHE A 237 -2.79 11.86 -4.13
N THR A 238 -2.59 12.60 -5.22
CA THR A 238 -3.68 13.23 -5.98
C THR A 238 -3.81 12.57 -7.33
N LYS A 239 -5.04 12.31 -7.77
CA LYS A 239 -5.34 11.83 -9.12
C LYS A 239 -6.69 12.33 -9.57
N ASN A 240 -6.77 12.83 -10.79
CA ASN A 240 -7.98 13.41 -11.37
C ASN A 240 -8.59 14.50 -10.46
N GLY A 241 -7.75 15.33 -9.85
CA GLY A 241 -8.18 16.39 -8.92
C GLY A 241 -8.72 15.92 -7.57
N VAL A 242 -8.68 14.62 -7.26
CA VAL A 242 -9.11 14.05 -5.96
C VAL A 242 -7.88 13.63 -5.17
N LYS A 243 -7.81 14.01 -3.89
CA LYS A 243 -6.73 13.65 -2.97
C LYS A 243 -7.11 12.42 -2.17
N TYR A 244 -6.27 11.40 -2.25
CA TYR A 244 -6.41 10.13 -1.56
C TYR A 244 -5.39 10.04 -0.43
N GLY A 245 -5.78 9.42 0.68
CA GLY A 245 -4.89 9.00 1.75
C GLY A 245 -5.09 7.53 2.05
N MET A 246 -4.00 6.78 2.24
CA MET A 246 -4.07 5.39 2.63
C MET A 246 -3.28 5.12 3.92
N VAL A 247 -3.86 4.29 4.78
CA VAL A 247 -3.21 3.69 5.96
C VAL A 247 -3.50 2.18 5.97
N ALA A 248 -2.52 1.37 6.38
CA ALA A 248 -2.68 -0.08 6.42
C ALA A 248 -2.20 -0.71 7.73
N PHE A 249 -2.84 -1.79 8.15
CA PHE A 249 -2.63 -2.41 9.46
C PHE A 249 -2.47 -3.93 9.41
N ALA A 250 -1.63 -4.50 10.27
CA ALA A 250 -1.48 -5.94 10.45
C ALA A 250 -1.00 -6.23 11.88
N PRO A 251 -1.29 -7.40 12.47
CA PRO A 251 -0.85 -7.72 13.83
C PRO A 251 0.66 -7.96 13.97
N ASN A 252 1.39 -7.92 12.85
CA ASN A 252 2.77 -8.37 12.75
C ASN A 252 3.80 -7.31 13.16
N ILE A 253 5.00 -7.76 13.49
CA ILE A 253 6.10 -6.86 13.86
C ILE A 253 6.40 -5.91 12.69
N GLY A 254 6.71 -4.66 12.98
CA GLY A 254 7.11 -3.65 12.00
C GLY A 254 5.98 -3.07 11.14
N THR A 255 4.72 -3.44 11.41
CA THR A 255 3.52 -2.83 10.82
C THR A 255 2.75 -2.02 11.86
N LEU A 256 1.84 -1.15 11.42
CA LEU A 256 0.83 -0.61 12.33
C LEU A 256 -0.08 -1.74 12.82
N SER A 257 -0.24 -1.88 14.13
CA SER A 257 -1.02 -2.99 14.69
C SER A 257 -2.51 -2.79 14.51
N ILE A 258 -3.20 -3.81 13.95
CA ILE A 258 -4.68 -3.87 13.94
C ILE A 258 -5.26 -3.97 15.36
N ASN A 259 -4.48 -4.46 16.32
CA ASN A 259 -4.89 -4.64 17.71
C ASN A 259 -4.77 -3.35 18.56
N ASP A 260 -4.18 -2.28 18.01
CA ASP A 260 -4.12 -0.96 18.64
C ASP A 260 -5.13 -0.02 17.97
N LEU A 261 -6.39 -0.17 18.38
CA LEU A 261 -7.52 0.54 17.78
C LEU A 261 -7.43 2.06 17.98
N ASP A 262 -6.88 2.53 19.10
CA ASP A 262 -6.77 3.96 19.38
C ASP A 262 -5.73 4.61 18.48
N THR A 263 -4.57 3.96 18.27
CA THR A 263 -3.60 4.41 17.28
C THR A 263 -4.17 4.36 15.88
N ALA A 264 -4.91 3.31 15.51
CA ALA A 264 -5.55 3.23 14.21
C ALA A 264 -6.53 4.39 13.96
N LYS A 265 -7.40 4.69 14.94
CA LYS A 265 -8.32 5.84 14.86
C LYS A 265 -7.58 7.17 14.73
N ARG A 266 -6.43 7.35 15.39
CA ARG A 266 -5.64 8.57 15.25
C ARG A 266 -5.14 8.77 13.81
N TYR A 267 -4.55 7.74 13.20
CA TYR A 267 -4.08 7.85 11.81
C TYR A 267 -5.20 8.17 10.82
N VAL A 268 -6.37 7.55 10.98
CA VAL A 268 -7.54 7.83 10.13
C VAL A 268 -7.98 9.28 10.26
N ARG A 269 -8.16 9.79 11.50
CA ARG A 269 -8.55 11.20 11.72
C ARG A 269 -7.53 12.20 11.17
N GLU A 270 -6.24 11.86 11.23
CA GLU A 270 -5.19 12.73 10.69
C GLU A 270 -5.14 12.72 9.17
N LEU A 271 -5.52 11.62 8.51
CA LEU A 271 -5.67 11.56 7.06
C LEU A 271 -6.94 12.30 6.60
N ASP A 272 -8.07 12.08 7.26
CA ASP A 272 -9.38 12.68 6.96
C ASP A 272 -9.31 14.23 6.88
N LYS A 273 -8.50 14.85 7.74
CA LYS A 273 -8.26 16.31 7.69
C LYS A 273 -7.51 16.80 6.44
N LYS A 274 -6.87 15.90 5.70
CA LYS A 274 -5.85 16.23 4.68
C LYS A 274 -6.25 15.79 3.28
N VAL A 275 -7.21 14.90 3.13
CA VAL A 275 -7.54 14.21 1.87
C VAL A 275 -9.05 14.16 1.67
N ASP A 276 -9.50 13.93 0.43
CA ASP A 276 -10.92 13.79 0.12
C ASP A 276 -11.43 12.36 0.37
N ILE A 277 -10.56 11.36 0.20
CA ILE A 277 -10.90 9.93 0.36
C ILE A 277 -9.85 9.24 1.23
N VAL A 278 -10.28 8.65 2.35
CA VAL A 278 -9.44 7.84 3.23
C VAL A 278 -9.66 6.36 2.99
N ILE A 279 -8.60 5.69 2.52
CA ILE A 279 -8.54 4.26 2.27
C ILE A 279 -7.86 3.59 3.47
N VAL A 280 -8.58 2.69 4.12
CA VAL A 280 -8.02 1.81 5.14
C VAL A 280 -7.81 0.43 4.56
N SER A 281 -6.64 -0.16 4.78
CA SER A 281 -6.41 -1.58 4.55
C SER A 281 -6.05 -2.30 5.84
N PHE A 282 -6.40 -3.58 5.95
CA PHE A 282 -5.88 -4.42 7.02
C PHE A 282 -5.54 -5.82 6.53
N HIS A 283 -4.62 -6.47 7.21
CA HIS A 283 -4.32 -7.89 7.09
C HIS A 283 -4.56 -8.56 8.44
N GLY A 284 -5.70 -9.24 8.57
CA GLY A 284 -6.24 -9.73 9.84
C GLY A 284 -7.38 -10.71 9.64
N GLY A 285 -7.83 -11.35 10.72
CA GLY A 285 -8.69 -12.53 10.67
C GLY A 285 -7.91 -13.83 10.49
N ALA A 286 -8.54 -14.95 10.86
CA ALA A 286 -7.94 -16.29 10.77
C ALA A 286 -7.86 -16.80 9.32
N GLU A 287 -6.85 -17.60 9.02
CA GLU A 287 -6.49 -17.97 7.65
C GLU A 287 -7.02 -19.34 7.23
N GLY A 288 -7.44 -19.46 5.97
CA GLY A 288 -7.80 -20.73 5.34
C GLY A 288 -9.30 -20.98 5.18
N ALA A 289 -9.64 -22.03 4.44
CA ALA A 289 -10.99 -22.34 3.99
C ALA A 289 -12.02 -22.60 5.12
N GLU A 290 -11.56 -22.95 6.32
CA GLU A 290 -12.41 -23.13 7.50
C GLU A 290 -12.79 -21.81 8.18
N HIS A 291 -12.16 -20.70 7.77
CA HIS A 291 -12.30 -19.37 8.37
C HIS A 291 -12.93 -18.36 7.38
N THR A 292 -13.98 -18.77 6.68
CA THR A 292 -14.67 -17.94 5.65
C THR A 292 -15.58 -16.86 6.23
N ARG A 293 -15.99 -16.98 7.49
CA ARG A 293 -16.97 -16.10 8.13
C ARG A 293 -16.31 -14.85 8.70
N VAL A 294 -17.11 -13.81 8.93
CA VAL A 294 -16.72 -12.60 9.68
C VAL A 294 -17.31 -12.67 11.09
N PRO A 295 -16.60 -13.30 12.06
CA PRO A 295 -17.06 -13.28 13.43
C PRO A 295 -16.98 -11.87 14.02
N LYS A 296 -17.96 -11.49 14.84
CA LYS A 296 -17.99 -10.20 15.55
C LYS A 296 -17.21 -10.28 16.86
N THR A 297 -16.00 -10.81 16.78
CA THR A 297 -15.09 -11.01 17.91
C THR A 297 -13.66 -11.15 17.41
N THR A 298 -12.70 -11.13 18.34
CA THR A 298 -11.30 -11.36 18.05
C THR A 298 -11.06 -12.76 17.51
N GLU A 299 -10.36 -12.85 16.38
CA GLU A 299 -9.90 -14.12 15.82
C GLU A 299 -8.47 -14.45 16.26
N MET A 300 -8.23 -15.72 16.60
CA MET A 300 -6.89 -16.26 16.86
C MET A 300 -6.53 -17.23 15.73
N TYR A 301 -5.29 -17.19 15.27
CA TYR A 301 -4.77 -18.17 14.31
C TYR A 301 -3.30 -18.47 14.61
N LEU A 302 -2.94 -19.75 14.75
CA LEU A 302 -1.59 -20.19 15.12
C LEU A 302 -1.01 -19.42 16.34
N ASN A 303 -1.84 -19.20 17.37
CA ASN A 303 -1.53 -18.42 18.58
C ASN A 303 -1.28 -16.91 18.37
N GLU A 304 -1.53 -16.38 17.18
CA GLU A 304 -1.49 -14.95 16.90
C GLU A 304 -2.89 -14.34 17.07
N ASN A 305 -2.96 -13.17 17.72
CA ASN A 305 -4.17 -12.36 17.74
C ASN A 305 -4.32 -11.63 16.39
N ARG A 306 -5.25 -12.13 15.57
CA ARG A 306 -5.51 -11.65 14.21
C ARG A 306 -6.51 -10.49 14.18
N GLY A 307 -6.92 -9.99 15.33
CA GLY A 307 -7.82 -8.85 15.49
C GLY A 307 -9.30 -9.22 15.41
N ASP A 308 -10.14 -8.29 15.85
CA ASP A 308 -11.57 -8.26 15.61
C ASP A 308 -11.81 -7.37 14.38
N VAL A 309 -11.82 -7.99 13.20
CA VAL A 309 -11.87 -7.26 11.93
C VAL A 309 -13.20 -6.52 11.74
N TYR A 310 -14.29 -7.01 12.33
CA TYR A 310 -15.59 -6.33 12.33
C TYR A 310 -15.53 -5.03 13.13
N LYS A 311 -15.15 -5.13 14.41
CA LYS A 311 -15.04 -3.97 15.30
C LYS A 311 -14.02 -2.96 14.76
N PHE A 312 -12.90 -3.43 14.24
CA PHE A 312 -11.86 -2.59 13.65
C PHE A 312 -12.41 -1.78 12.47
N SER A 313 -13.04 -2.45 11.50
CA SER A 313 -13.55 -1.79 10.29
C SER A 313 -14.61 -0.72 10.61
N HIS A 314 -15.60 -1.06 11.44
CA HIS A 314 -16.66 -0.13 11.85
C HIS A 314 -16.09 1.07 12.59
N SER A 315 -15.18 0.81 13.53
CA SER A 315 -14.55 1.85 14.34
C SER A 315 -13.71 2.85 13.55
N LEU A 316 -13.18 2.46 12.39
CA LEU A 316 -12.42 3.35 11.51
C LEU A 316 -13.32 4.15 10.57
N ILE A 317 -14.42 3.56 10.09
CA ILE A 317 -15.46 4.32 9.38
C ILE A 317 -16.06 5.40 10.29
N ASP A 318 -16.34 5.06 11.55
CA ASP A 318 -16.89 6.00 12.56
C ASP A 318 -16.01 7.27 12.77
N VAL A 319 -14.75 7.26 12.32
CA VAL A 319 -13.80 8.36 12.53
C VAL A 319 -13.19 8.92 11.24
N GLY A 320 -13.78 8.59 10.08
CA GLY A 320 -13.43 9.22 8.80
C GLY A 320 -12.82 8.30 7.74
N ALA A 321 -12.88 6.97 7.87
CA ALA A 321 -12.54 6.09 6.75
C ALA A 321 -13.70 6.02 5.74
N ASP A 322 -13.40 6.11 4.45
CA ASP A 322 -14.40 6.04 3.38
C ASP A 322 -14.52 4.65 2.75
N ILE A 323 -13.45 3.86 2.83
CA ILE A 323 -13.43 2.47 2.38
C ILE A 323 -12.47 1.66 3.25
N VAL A 324 -12.86 0.42 3.56
CA VAL A 324 -12.01 -0.55 4.28
C VAL A 324 -11.81 -1.81 3.43
N ILE A 325 -10.56 -2.17 3.18
CA ILE A 325 -10.17 -3.31 2.32
C ILE A 325 -9.30 -4.30 3.11
N GLY A 326 -9.87 -5.46 3.41
CA GLY A 326 -9.27 -6.51 4.21
C GLY A 326 -8.52 -7.59 3.41
N HIS A 327 -7.55 -8.20 4.08
CA HIS A 327 -6.65 -9.26 3.61
C HIS A 327 -6.30 -10.22 4.75
N GLY A 328 -5.58 -11.29 4.42
CA GLY A 328 -5.00 -12.22 5.40
C GLY A 328 -5.66 -13.58 5.52
N PRO A 329 -6.99 -13.72 5.41
CA PRO A 329 -7.60 -15.04 5.37
C PRO A 329 -7.15 -15.91 4.19
N HIS A 330 -6.56 -15.30 3.14
CA HIS A 330 -6.18 -15.93 1.86
C HIS A 330 -7.35 -16.62 1.15
N ILE A 331 -8.57 -16.16 1.45
CA ILE A 331 -9.85 -16.56 0.86
C ILE A 331 -10.76 -15.33 0.82
N THR A 332 -11.77 -15.35 -0.05
CA THR A 332 -12.78 -14.30 -0.09
C THR A 332 -13.65 -14.35 1.18
N ARG A 333 -13.91 -13.20 1.80
CA ARG A 333 -14.89 -13.03 2.88
C ARG A 333 -15.99 -12.04 2.47
N ALA A 334 -17.03 -11.95 3.30
CA ALA A 334 -18.17 -11.06 3.08
C ALA A 334 -17.78 -9.59 2.81
N VAL A 335 -18.71 -8.85 2.21
CA VAL A 335 -18.67 -7.40 2.07
C VAL A 335 -19.83 -6.77 2.83
N GLU A 336 -19.70 -5.51 3.20
CA GLU A 336 -20.74 -4.75 3.90
C GLU A 336 -20.75 -3.31 3.38
N VAL A 337 -21.90 -2.63 3.52
CA VAL A 337 -21.97 -1.17 3.48
C VAL A 337 -22.43 -0.68 4.86
N TYR A 338 -21.55 0.03 5.54
CA TYR A 338 -21.78 0.57 6.88
C TYR A 338 -21.63 2.09 6.84
N GLN A 339 -22.67 2.83 7.26
CA GLN A 339 -22.75 4.30 7.13
C GLN A 339 -22.41 4.80 5.72
N ASP A 340 -23.01 4.16 4.71
CA ASP A 340 -22.77 4.44 3.27
C ASP A 340 -21.32 4.23 2.82
N ARG A 341 -20.46 3.57 3.62
CA ARG A 341 -19.06 3.24 3.28
C ARG A 341 -18.90 1.76 3.00
N PHE A 342 -18.10 1.43 1.99
CA PHE A 342 -17.90 0.03 1.57
C PHE A 342 -16.81 -0.65 2.41
N ILE A 343 -17.07 -1.89 2.81
CA ILE A 343 -16.12 -2.76 3.51
C ILE A 343 -16.01 -4.07 2.74
N ALA A 344 -14.78 -4.49 2.44
CA ALA A 344 -14.47 -5.86 2.06
C ALA A 344 -13.63 -6.51 3.16
N TYR A 345 -14.11 -7.60 3.76
CA TYR A 345 -13.42 -8.23 4.90
C TYR A 345 -12.25 -9.14 4.49
N SER A 346 -12.27 -9.66 3.27
CA SER A 346 -11.11 -10.26 2.63
C SER A 346 -11.34 -10.43 1.14
N LEU A 347 -10.36 -10.04 0.32
CA LEU A 347 -10.37 -10.25 -1.13
C LEU A 347 -9.62 -11.53 -1.56
N GLY A 348 -9.09 -12.31 -0.62
CA GLY A 348 -8.44 -13.60 -0.87
C GLY A 348 -7.15 -13.53 -1.69
N ASN A 349 -6.70 -14.67 -2.22
CA ASN A 349 -5.51 -14.73 -3.06
C ASN A 349 -5.82 -14.25 -4.48
N PHE A 350 -5.25 -13.12 -4.91
CA PHE A 350 -5.47 -12.59 -6.25
C PHE A 350 -4.47 -13.13 -7.27
N ASN A 351 -3.17 -12.91 -7.04
CA ASN A 351 -2.12 -13.36 -7.94
C ASN A 351 -0.97 -13.97 -7.13
N THR A 352 -1.12 -15.24 -6.79
CA THR A 352 -0.20 -15.97 -5.92
C THR A 352 0.31 -17.24 -6.60
N TYR A 353 1.63 -17.41 -6.63
CA TYR A 353 2.29 -18.52 -7.30
C TYR A 353 3.10 -19.39 -6.33
N GLY A 354 3.68 -20.49 -6.84
CA GLY A 354 4.69 -21.26 -6.10
C GLY A 354 4.14 -21.95 -4.87
N ALA A 355 4.50 -21.51 -3.67
CA ALA A 355 4.17 -22.18 -2.42
C ALA A 355 2.74 -21.89 -1.88
N PHE A 356 2.00 -20.93 -2.44
CA PHE A 356 0.63 -20.63 -1.99
C PHE A 356 -0.34 -21.79 -2.22
N ASN A 357 -1.26 -22.03 -1.30
CA ASN A 357 -2.39 -22.92 -1.59
C ASN A 357 -3.39 -22.18 -2.50
N VAL A 358 -3.70 -22.76 -3.65
CA VAL A 358 -4.72 -22.25 -4.60
C VAL A 358 -5.77 -23.32 -4.92
N ARG A 359 -5.94 -24.32 -4.04
CA ARG A 359 -7.00 -25.34 -4.18
C ARG A 359 -8.30 -24.82 -3.56
N GLY A 360 -9.43 -25.20 -4.17
CA GLY A 360 -10.75 -24.86 -3.64
C GLY A 360 -10.97 -23.35 -3.50
N LEU A 361 -11.47 -22.91 -2.35
CA LEU A 361 -11.77 -21.50 -2.07
C LEU A 361 -10.53 -20.60 -2.11
N ASN A 362 -9.34 -21.13 -1.77
CA ASN A 362 -8.09 -20.36 -1.83
C ASN A 362 -7.65 -20.04 -3.27
N GLY A 363 -8.22 -20.72 -4.26
CA GLY A 363 -7.93 -20.53 -5.67
C GLY A 363 -8.88 -19.56 -6.37
N ILE A 364 -9.90 -19.01 -5.70
CA ILE A 364 -10.82 -18.04 -6.28
C ILE A 364 -10.76 -16.73 -5.50
N ALA A 365 -10.89 -15.62 -6.21
CA ALA A 365 -10.93 -14.29 -5.62
C ALA A 365 -11.72 -13.33 -6.51
N PRO A 366 -12.24 -12.23 -5.96
CA PRO A 366 -12.81 -11.15 -6.74
C PRO A 366 -11.74 -10.09 -7.08
N ILE A 367 -11.88 -9.48 -8.26
CA ILE A 367 -11.51 -8.09 -8.49
C ILE A 367 -12.77 -7.28 -8.24
N ILE A 368 -12.75 -6.32 -7.32
CA ILE A 368 -13.91 -5.48 -7.02
C ILE A 368 -13.62 -4.06 -7.49
N ASN A 369 -14.40 -3.54 -8.43
CA ASN A 369 -14.40 -2.14 -8.81
C ASN A 369 -15.51 -1.42 -8.05
N VAL A 370 -15.14 -0.68 -7.00
CA VAL A 370 -16.08 0.11 -6.19
C VAL A 370 -16.23 1.49 -6.82
N THR A 371 -17.43 1.79 -7.30
CA THR A 371 -17.83 3.15 -7.67
C THR A 371 -18.40 3.85 -6.45
N MET A 372 -17.86 5.03 -6.14
CA MET A 372 -18.30 5.87 -5.03
C MET A 372 -18.27 7.35 -5.41
N GLN A 373 -18.97 8.17 -4.63
CA GLN A 373 -18.89 9.62 -4.72
C GLN A 373 -17.55 10.12 -4.18
N THR A 374 -17.14 11.34 -4.57
CA THR A 374 -15.94 12.00 -4.04
C THR A 374 -16.01 12.34 -2.55
N ASP A 375 -17.16 12.18 -1.92
CA ASP A 375 -17.34 12.25 -0.46
C ASP A 375 -17.33 10.85 0.21
N GLY A 376 -16.88 9.82 -0.50
CA GLY A 376 -16.75 8.44 -0.01
C GLY A 376 -18.02 7.61 -0.03
N LYS A 377 -19.19 8.15 -0.42
CA LYS A 377 -20.45 7.38 -0.38
C LYS A 377 -20.47 6.29 -1.45
N PHE A 378 -20.74 5.06 -1.02
CA PHE A 378 -20.88 3.90 -1.89
C PHE A 378 -22.04 4.07 -2.87
N VAL A 379 -21.79 3.78 -4.15
CA VAL A 379 -22.82 3.77 -5.20
C VAL A 379 -23.06 2.34 -5.68
N SER A 380 -22.00 1.65 -6.11
CA SER A 380 -22.07 0.26 -6.54
C SER A 380 -20.70 -0.40 -6.56
N ALA A 381 -20.66 -1.73 -6.65
CA ALA A 381 -19.42 -2.44 -6.96
C ALA A 381 -19.63 -3.47 -8.07
N ASP A 382 -18.83 -3.39 -9.13
CA ASP A 382 -18.76 -4.41 -10.17
C ASP A 382 -17.69 -5.45 -9.79
N VAL A 383 -17.99 -6.74 -9.95
CA VAL A 383 -17.15 -7.84 -9.50
C VAL A 383 -16.71 -8.71 -10.68
N VAL A 384 -15.41 -8.90 -10.84
CA VAL A 384 -14.87 -9.88 -11.78
C VAL A 384 -14.31 -11.04 -10.98
N SER A 385 -14.89 -12.23 -11.17
CA SER A 385 -14.37 -13.43 -10.52
C SER A 385 -13.13 -13.92 -11.26
N ILE A 386 -12.08 -14.25 -10.49
CA ILE A 386 -10.87 -14.89 -10.99
C ILE A 386 -10.69 -16.26 -10.37
N TYR A 387 -9.90 -17.10 -11.03
CA TYR A 387 -9.39 -18.32 -10.42
C TYR A 387 -7.92 -18.52 -10.77
N GLN A 388 -7.23 -19.29 -9.92
CA GLN A 388 -5.82 -19.58 -10.03
C GLN A 388 -5.56 -21.08 -10.07
N THR A 389 -4.58 -21.49 -10.87
CA THR A 389 -4.05 -22.86 -10.88
C THR A 389 -2.53 -22.81 -10.89
N LYS A 390 -1.86 -23.89 -10.48
CA LYS A 390 -0.39 -23.94 -10.53
C LYS A 390 0.14 -23.94 -11.96
N GLU A 391 -0.62 -24.54 -12.86
CA GLU A 391 -0.26 -24.73 -14.25
C GLU A 391 -0.46 -23.46 -15.07
N ASN A 392 -1.59 -22.77 -14.89
CA ASN A 392 -1.97 -21.64 -15.75
C ASN A 392 -1.88 -20.27 -15.06
N GLY A 393 -1.60 -20.23 -13.76
CA GLY A 393 -1.61 -19.00 -12.97
C GLY A 393 -3.02 -18.40 -12.89
N LEU A 394 -3.07 -17.06 -12.86
CA LEU A 394 -4.27 -16.25 -12.73
C LEU A 394 -5.10 -16.19 -14.02
N MET A 395 -6.40 -16.52 -13.95
CA MET A 395 -7.34 -16.53 -15.07
C MET A 395 -8.71 -15.94 -14.68
N ILE A 396 -9.52 -15.54 -15.66
CA ILE A 396 -10.92 -15.13 -15.44
C ILE A 396 -11.79 -16.35 -15.17
N ASP A 397 -12.57 -16.31 -14.08
CA ASP A 397 -13.53 -17.35 -13.72
C ASP A 397 -14.91 -17.09 -14.33
N LYS A 398 -15.19 -17.72 -15.47
CA LYS A 398 -16.47 -17.59 -16.18
C LYS A 398 -17.68 -18.12 -15.38
N ASN A 399 -17.44 -18.92 -14.35
CA ASN A 399 -18.48 -19.45 -13.47
C ASN A 399 -18.85 -18.50 -12.33
N ASN A 400 -18.20 -17.34 -12.23
CA ASN A 400 -18.48 -16.31 -11.23
C ASN A 400 -18.46 -16.82 -9.78
N ARG A 401 -17.57 -17.76 -9.45
CA ARG A 401 -17.57 -18.43 -8.14
C ARG A 401 -17.25 -17.47 -7.00
N ALA A 402 -16.32 -16.53 -7.20
CA ALA A 402 -16.00 -15.53 -6.17
C ALA A 402 -17.17 -14.58 -5.91
N PHE A 403 -17.90 -14.15 -6.96
CA PHE A 403 -19.12 -13.37 -6.80
C PHE A 403 -20.22 -14.15 -6.05
N GLY A 404 -20.41 -15.43 -6.38
CA GLY A 404 -21.34 -16.29 -5.66
C GLY A 404 -20.98 -16.45 -4.18
N GLU A 405 -19.68 -16.57 -3.88
CA GLU A 405 -19.19 -16.68 -2.51
C GLU A 405 -19.34 -15.36 -1.73
N LEU A 406 -19.05 -14.20 -2.34
CA LEU A 406 -19.33 -12.89 -1.75
C LEU A 406 -20.80 -12.76 -1.35
N LYS A 407 -21.72 -13.11 -2.26
CA LYS A 407 -23.17 -13.09 -1.99
C LYS A 407 -23.50 -13.98 -0.80
N ARG A 408 -23.11 -15.25 -0.86
CA ARG A 408 -23.41 -16.25 0.18
C ARG A 408 -22.91 -15.81 1.55
N LEU A 409 -21.66 -15.36 1.63
CA LEU A 409 -21.05 -14.94 2.90
C LEU A 409 -21.68 -13.65 3.42
N THR A 410 -22.00 -12.70 2.54
CA THR A 410 -22.68 -11.46 2.93
C THR A 410 -24.08 -11.72 3.48
N GLU A 411 -24.87 -12.60 2.85
CA GLU A 411 -26.19 -13.01 3.38
C GLU A 411 -26.08 -13.71 4.73
N LEU A 412 -25.01 -14.48 4.95
CA LEU A 412 -24.80 -15.26 6.15
C LEU A 412 -24.24 -14.45 7.34
N ASP A 413 -23.35 -13.50 7.08
CA ASP A 413 -22.69 -12.67 8.12
C ASP A 413 -23.44 -11.35 8.35
N PHE A 414 -24.09 -10.83 7.32
CA PHE A 414 -24.81 -9.54 7.31
C PHE A 414 -26.21 -9.69 6.66
N PRO A 415 -27.13 -10.48 7.25
CA PRO A 415 -28.44 -10.77 6.67
C PRO A 415 -29.31 -9.53 6.42
N ASN A 416 -29.02 -8.42 7.11
CA ASN A 416 -29.73 -7.14 6.97
C ASN A 416 -28.86 -6.08 6.27
N SER A 417 -27.87 -6.48 5.46
CA SER A 417 -26.95 -5.57 4.77
C SER A 417 -27.64 -4.59 3.81
N GLY A 418 -28.84 -4.93 3.31
CA GLY A 418 -29.49 -4.15 2.26
C GLY A 418 -28.78 -4.24 0.90
N LEU A 419 -27.78 -5.11 0.75
CA LEU A 419 -27.04 -5.29 -0.50
C LEU A 419 -27.77 -6.25 -1.45
N VAL A 420 -27.80 -5.87 -2.71
CA VAL A 420 -28.38 -6.64 -3.82
C VAL A 420 -27.25 -7.12 -4.72
N PHE A 421 -27.18 -8.43 -4.91
CA PHE A 421 -26.20 -9.09 -5.78
C PHE A 421 -26.90 -9.56 -7.05
N ARG A 422 -26.62 -8.91 -8.19
CA ARG A 422 -27.21 -9.24 -9.50
C ARG A 422 -26.22 -8.96 -10.63
N ASP A 423 -26.11 -9.87 -11.60
CA ASP A 423 -25.32 -9.68 -12.82
C ASP A 423 -23.86 -9.25 -12.56
N ASN A 424 -23.21 -9.88 -11.59
CA ASN A 424 -21.85 -9.53 -11.13
C ASN A 424 -21.70 -8.10 -10.59
N LYS A 425 -22.81 -7.48 -10.17
CA LYS A 425 -22.87 -6.16 -9.58
C LYS A 425 -23.50 -6.21 -8.20
N ILE A 426 -22.97 -5.37 -7.31
CA ILE A 426 -23.45 -5.15 -5.95
C ILE A 426 -23.98 -3.73 -5.88
N THR A 427 -25.22 -3.57 -5.45
CA THR A 427 -25.86 -2.27 -5.22
C THR A 427 -26.57 -2.26 -3.88
N HIS A 428 -26.91 -1.09 -3.36
CA HIS A 428 -27.84 -1.00 -2.24
C HIS A 428 -29.29 -1.16 -2.76
N SER A 429 -30.15 -1.88 -2.03
CA SER A 429 -31.59 -1.85 -2.31
C SER A 429 -32.08 -0.43 -2.07
N SER A 430 -32.68 0.22 -3.07
CA SER A 430 -33.34 1.51 -2.89
C SER A 430 -34.31 1.39 -1.71
N LYS A 431 -34.12 2.22 -0.69
CA LYS A 431 -35.11 2.37 0.40
C LYS A 431 -36.37 3.03 -0.12
#